data_AF-A0A1V6JJI7-F1
#
_entry.id   AF-A0A1V6JJI7-F1
#
_cell.length_a   1.000
_cell.length_b   1.000
_cell.length_c   1.000
_cell.angle_alpha   90.00
_cell.angle_beta   90.00
_cell.angle_gamma   90.00
#
_symmetry.space_group_name_H-M   'P 1'
#
loop_
_entity.id
_entity.type
_entity.pdbx_description
1 polymer ?
#
loop_
_entity_poly.entity_id
_entity_poly.type
_entity_poly.pdbx_seq_one_letter_code
_entity_poly.pdbx_strand_id
1 'polypeptide(L)'
;MEDKLIVIANETYTSALALQGYLNSNGIECYLKNVNLIQPNISDNVKVQIREADAERAIKLLVELDDPGRGEHNVRRILVPIDFSEHSNNAALFALRIAHVYGAELKLLHVFNSPIVDLIPFSDAASVQIDVDLNFHTLQKNAKKQLVKAFEQIKRYARENGMDTVKIGYSLREGFPSYGIIDSCRRHKPGIVIMGTKGEGFRSNELVGDVAMDVAKEVNIPLLVIPEKAVLKDIYEVKNVLYAARLDDNDYAAIRKLAVILSAFKVNIWCINCTDEPENAIARARLSSLKDYAKKTIKKANIQFELVKGKYCAETFRGFISGRRIDLFAVTMHKRNLLSRLFNPSLTRKMLAEADIPMLIFPD
;
A
#
# COMPACT_ATOMS: atom_id res chain seq x y z
N MET A 1 -10.22 -42.02 12.87
CA MET A 1 -9.31 -40.88 13.06
C MET A 1 -10.16 -39.75 13.59
N GLU A 2 -9.84 -39.18 14.74
CA GLU A 2 -10.54 -37.98 15.22
C GLU A 2 -10.32 -36.86 14.21
N ASP A 3 -11.41 -36.22 13.77
CA ASP A 3 -11.33 -35.10 12.83
C ASP A 3 -10.61 -33.94 13.52
N LYS A 4 -9.44 -33.59 12.98
CA LYS A 4 -8.61 -32.52 13.49
C LYS A 4 -9.37 -31.19 13.42
N LEU A 5 -9.51 -30.53 14.56
CA LEU A 5 -10.11 -29.20 14.65
C LEU A 5 -9.06 -28.11 14.43
N ILE A 6 -9.41 -27.10 13.65
CA ILE A 6 -8.58 -25.93 13.36
C ILE A 6 -9.27 -24.65 13.82
N VAL A 7 -8.50 -23.63 14.22
CA VAL A 7 -9.04 -22.32 14.63
C VAL A 7 -9.15 -21.43 13.38
N ILE A 8 -10.33 -20.87 13.12
CA ILE A 8 -10.58 -20.02 11.94
C ILE A 8 -10.71 -18.53 12.27
N ALA A 9 -11.07 -18.20 13.51
CA ALA A 9 -11.19 -16.83 13.99
C ALA A 9 -10.96 -16.76 15.51
N ASN A 10 -10.53 -15.58 15.99
CA ASN A 10 -10.50 -15.26 17.42
C ASN A 10 -11.36 -14.01 17.60
N GLU A 11 -12.42 -14.13 18.38
CA GLU A 11 -13.49 -13.15 18.42
C GLU A 11 -13.91 -12.83 19.86
N THR A 12 -14.65 -11.73 20.02
CA THR A 12 -15.44 -11.52 21.26
C THR A 12 -16.49 -12.62 21.37
N TYR A 13 -16.98 -12.91 22.58
CA TYR A 13 -18.00 -13.95 22.76
C TYR A 13 -19.25 -13.75 21.88
N THR A 14 -19.76 -12.52 21.80
CA THR A 14 -20.94 -12.20 20.99
C THR A 14 -20.68 -12.41 19.50
N SER A 15 -19.54 -11.93 18.99
CA SER A 15 -19.13 -12.14 17.60
C SER A 15 -18.90 -13.64 17.30
N ALA A 16 -18.31 -14.38 18.24
CA ALA A 16 -18.06 -15.81 18.11
C ALA A 16 -19.37 -16.62 18.03
N LEU A 17 -20.39 -16.27 18.84
CA LEU A 17 -21.71 -16.88 18.78
C LEU A 17 -22.42 -16.59 17.45
N ALA A 18 -22.37 -15.33 16.99
CA ALA A 18 -22.94 -14.94 15.70
C ALA A 18 -22.29 -15.72 14.55
N LEU A 19 -20.96 -15.80 14.55
CA LEU A 19 -20.20 -16.55 13.56
C LEU A 19 -20.50 -18.06 13.61
N GLN A 20 -20.57 -18.65 14.81
CA GLN A 20 -20.96 -20.05 15.00
C GLN A 20 -22.35 -20.33 14.43
N GLY A 21 -23.33 -19.48 14.74
CA GLY A 21 -24.70 -19.59 14.22
C GLY A 21 -24.73 -19.54 12.69
N TYR A 22 -24.00 -18.61 12.10
CA TYR A 22 -23.89 -18.48 10.64
C TYR A 22 -23.26 -19.71 9.99
N LEU A 23 -22.12 -20.21 10.50
CA LEU A 23 -21.46 -21.39 9.95
C LEU A 23 -22.33 -22.66 10.09
N ASN A 24 -22.96 -22.85 11.25
CA ASN A 24 -23.86 -23.97 11.48
C ASN A 24 -25.07 -23.92 10.53
N SER A 25 -25.64 -22.74 10.27
CA SER A 25 -26.76 -22.58 9.32
C SER A 25 -26.37 -22.91 7.87
N ASN A 26 -25.07 -22.83 7.56
CA ASN A 26 -24.50 -23.22 6.27
C ASN A 26 -23.93 -24.65 6.27
N GLY A 27 -24.25 -25.46 7.30
CA GLY A 27 -23.87 -26.87 7.37
C GLY A 27 -22.41 -27.12 7.71
N ILE A 28 -21.73 -26.18 8.37
CA ILE A 28 -20.37 -26.36 8.90
C ILE A 28 -20.46 -26.39 10.42
N GLU A 29 -20.10 -27.52 11.01
CA GLU A 29 -20.13 -27.69 12.46
C GLU A 29 -19.01 -26.87 13.11
N CYS A 30 -19.40 -25.97 14.02
CA CYS A 30 -18.50 -25.02 14.65
C CYS A 30 -18.49 -25.16 16.17
N TYR A 31 -17.29 -25.15 16.77
CA TYR A 31 -17.04 -25.31 18.19
C TYR A 31 -16.36 -24.05 18.76
N LEU A 32 -16.79 -23.59 19.91
CA LEU A 32 -16.19 -22.44 20.59
C LEU A 32 -15.29 -22.91 21.74
N LYS A 33 -14.08 -22.34 21.82
CA LYS A 33 -13.11 -22.61 22.90
C LYS A 33 -12.70 -21.29 23.57
N ASN A 34 -12.28 -21.37 24.84
CA ASN A 34 -11.99 -20.20 25.71
C ASN A 34 -13.23 -19.34 26.01
N VAL A 35 -14.41 -19.95 26.10
CA VAL A 35 -15.64 -19.28 26.50
C VAL A 35 -15.66 -19.14 28.03
N ASN A 36 -15.70 -17.90 28.54
CA ASN A 36 -15.93 -17.65 29.96
C ASN A 36 -17.43 -17.67 30.24
N LEU A 37 -17.94 -18.80 30.74
CA LEU A 37 -19.38 -19.00 30.99
C LEU A 37 -19.91 -18.20 32.20
N ILE A 38 -19.02 -17.68 33.06
CA ILE A 38 -19.41 -16.98 34.30
C ILE A 38 -19.58 -15.48 34.03
N GLN A 39 -18.71 -14.89 33.22
CA GLN A 39 -18.79 -13.49 32.77
C GLN A 39 -18.49 -13.41 31.26
N PRO A 40 -19.49 -13.68 30.40
CA PRO A 40 -19.29 -13.78 28.95
C PRO A 40 -18.79 -12.48 28.30
N ASN A 41 -19.09 -11.33 28.91
CA ASN A 41 -18.68 -10.01 28.43
C ASN A 41 -17.17 -9.69 28.67
N ILE A 42 -16.41 -10.62 29.26
CA ILE A 42 -14.97 -10.42 29.57
C ILE A 42 -14.06 -11.26 28.68
N SER A 43 -14.61 -12.21 27.89
CA SER A 43 -13.79 -13.04 26.99
C SER A 43 -13.60 -12.40 25.62
N ASP A 44 -12.53 -11.61 25.48
CA ASP A 44 -12.10 -10.96 24.23
C ASP A 44 -11.26 -11.88 23.31
N ASN A 45 -11.29 -13.20 23.52
CA ASN A 45 -10.44 -14.13 22.78
C ASN A 45 -11.04 -15.54 22.68
N VAL A 46 -12.32 -15.61 22.30
CA VAL A 46 -13.01 -16.87 22.03
C VAL A 46 -12.53 -17.42 20.70
N LYS A 47 -12.02 -18.65 20.72
CA LYS A 47 -11.54 -19.35 19.53
C LYS A 47 -12.69 -20.04 18.84
N VAL A 48 -12.90 -19.71 17.57
CA VAL A 48 -13.89 -20.37 16.70
C VAL A 48 -13.19 -21.50 15.96
N GLN A 49 -13.63 -22.73 16.17
CA GLN A 49 -13.00 -23.94 15.62
C GLN A 49 -13.97 -24.72 14.72
N ILE A 50 -13.44 -25.30 13.64
CA ILE A 50 -14.18 -26.18 12.72
C ILE A 50 -13.34 -27.42 12.39
N ARG A 51 -13.93 -28.43 11.75
CA ARG A 51 -13.19 -29.58 11.20
C ARG A 51 -12.28 -29.09 10.05
N GLU A 52 -11.06 -29.63 9.97
CA GLU A 52 -10.08 -29.26 8.94
C GLU A 52 -10.61 -29.48 7.51
N ALA A 53 -11.45 -30.50 7.31
CA ALA A 53 -12.12 -30.78 6.04
C ALA A 53 -13.09 -29.68 5.58
N ASP A 54 -13.63 -28.89 6.51
CA ASP A 54 -14.57 -27.80 6.23
C ASP A 54 -13.88 -26.44 6.00
N ALA A 55 -12.55 -26.38 6.12
CA ALA A 55 -11.77 -25.14 6.05
C ALA A 55 -12.07 -24.28 4.82
N GLU A 56 -12.05 -24.91 3.64
CA GLU A 56 -12.26 -24.21 2.37
C GLU A 56 -13.66 -23.62 2.25
N ARG A 57 -14.68 -24.40 2.63
CA ARG A 57 -16.08 -23.97 2.59
C ARG A 57 -16.35 -22.85 3.60
N ALA A 58 -15.83 -22.97 4.81
CA ALA A 58 -16.00 -21.97 5.86
C ALA A 58 -15.37 -20.62 5.49
N ILE A 59 -14.13 -20.64 5.00
CA ILE A 59 -13.42 -19.42 4.57
C ILE A 59 -14.16 -18.72 3.44
N LYS A 60 -14.70 -19.46 2.47
CA LYS A 60 -15.47 -18.88 1.38
C LYS A 60 -16.70 -18.12 1.88
N LEU A 61 -17.43 -18.69 2.83
CA LEU A 61 -18.61 -18.05 3.43
C LEU A 61 -18.26 -16.80 4.24
N LEU A 62 -17.11 -16.81 4.94
CA LEU A 62 -16.61 -15.65 5.68
C LEU A 62 -16.29 -14.48 4.75
N VAL A 63 -15.62 -14.77 3.64
CA VAL A 63 -15.27 -13.75 2.63
C VAL A 63 -16.51 -13.16 1.97
N GLU A 64 -17.55 -13.97 1.76
CA GLU A 64 -18.84 -13.51 1.22
C GLU A 64 -19.62 -12.63 2.22
N LEU A 65 -19.51 -12.89 3.52
CA LEU A 65 -20.09 -12.04 4.57
C LEU A 65 -19.42 -10.66 4.64
N ASP A 66 -18.10 -10.65 4.55
CA ASP A 66 -17.29 -9.43 4.67
C ASP A 66 -17.12 -8.69 3.34
N ASP A 67 -17.97 -8.96 2.32
CA ASP A 67 -17.82 -8.46 0.95
C ASP A 67 -17.34 -6.99 0.96
N PRO A 68 -16.04 -6.76 0.68
CA PRO A 68 -15.47 -5.44 0.86
C PRO A 68 -15.87 -4.49 -0.27
N GLY A 69 -16.87 -4.86 -1.09
CA GLY A 69 -17.36 -4.21 -2.31
C GLY A 69 -17.94 -2.80 -2.18
N ARG A 70 -17.67 -2.05 -1.11
CA ARG A 70 -18.12 -0.66 -0.96
C ARG A 70 -17.02 0.34 -1.28
N GLY A 71 -16.69 0.44 -2.57
CA GLY A 71 -15.90 1.55 -3.12
C GLY A 71 -15.21 1.18 -4.43
N GLU A 72 -15.66 1.76 -5.54
CA GLU A 72 -14.92 1.70 -6.79
C GLU A 72 -13.59 2.46 -6.62
N HIS A 73 -12.50 1.71 -6.49
CA HIS A 73 -11.17 2.27 -6.63
C HIS A 73 -10.94 2.69 -8.08
N ASN A 74 -10.35 3.85 -8.31
CA ASN A 74 -10.18 4.41 -9.65
C ASN A 74 -8.94 5.31 -9.72
N VAL A 75 -8.16 5.17 -10.78
CA VAL A 75 -6.90 5.92 -11.03
C VAL A 75 -7.15 7.35 -11.56
N ARG A 76 -8.40 7.83 -11.65
CA ARG A 76 -8.79 9.16 -12.20
C ARG A 76 -7.99 10.37 -11.73
N ARG A 77 -7.39 10.33 -10.54
CA ARG A 77 -6.54 11.41 -9.99
C ARG A 77 -5.27 10.82 -9.41
N ILE A 78 -4.13 11.34 -9.84
CA ILE A 78 -2.80 10.91 -9.41
C ILE A 78 -2.14 12.07 -8.66
N LEU A 79 -1.73 11.83 -7.42
CA LEU A 79 -0.93 12.78 -6.65
C LEU A 79 0.54 12.39 -6.73
N VAL A 80 1.39 13.34 -7.08
CA VAL A 80 2.84 13.13 -7.21
C VAL A 80 3.58 14.11 -6.30
N PRO A 81 4.01 13.66 -5.11
CA PRO A 81 4.95 14.41 -4.28
C PRO A 81 6.28 14.58 -5.01
N ILE A 82 6.78 15.81 -5.07
CA ILE A 82 8.05 16.17 -5.69
C ILE A 82 8.89 17.06 -4.77
N ASP A 83 10.20 16.89 -4.90
CA ASP A 83 11.24 17.59 -4.13
C ASP A 83 12.36 18.13 -5.04
N PHE A 84 12.14 18.09 -6.36
CA PHE A 84 13.07 18.52 -7.41
C PHE A 84 14.31 17.65 -7.62
N SER A 85 14.45 16.55 -6.88
CA SER A 85 15.45 15.52 -7.15
C SER A 85 15.18 14.78 -8.47
N GLU A 86 16.22 14.13 -9.01
CA GLU A 86 16.07 13.25 -10.17
C GLU A 86 15.08 12.09 -9.90
N HIS A 87 15.02 11.61 -8.65
CA HIS A 87 14.13 10.52 -8.26
C HIS A 87 12.66 10.92 -8.31
N SER A 88 12.31 12.10 -7.78
CA SER A 88 10.93 12.59 -7.85
C SER A 88 10.55 13.00 -9.27
N ASN A 89 11.50 13.48 -10.07
CA ASN A 89 11.27 13.75 -11.49
C ASN A 89 11.00 12.45 -12.27
N ASN A 90 11.76 11.38 -12.03
CA ASN A 90 11.50 10.06 -12.61
C ASN A 90 10.10 9.55 -12.22
N ALA A 91 9.71 9.71 -10.95
CA ALA A 91 8.37 9.37 -10.48
C ALA A 91 7.27 10.20 -11.17
N ALA A 92 7.49 11.51 -11.36
CA ALA A 92 6.56 12.39 -12.07
C ALA A 92 6.38 12.02 -13.55
N LEU A 93 7.47 11.67 -14.24
CA LEU A 93 7.41 11.21 -15.63
C LEU A 93 6.69 9.87 -15.77
N PHE A 94 6.93 8.93 -14.86
CA PHE A 94 6.19 7.66 -14.85
C PHE A 94 4.70 7.88 -14.54
N ALA A 95 4.39 8.73 -13.57
CA ALA A 95 3.02 9.11 -13.24
C ALA A 95 2.30 9.77 -14.42
N LEU A 96 2.99 10.59 -15.23
CA LEU A 96 2.44 11.19 -16.44
C LEU A 96 2.00 10.14 -17.46
N ARG A 97 2.82 9.09 -17.66
CA ARG A 97 2.47 7.99 -18.58
C ARG A 97 1.26 7.21 -18.08
N ILE A 98 1.20 6.92 -16.78
CA ILE A 98 0.02 6.31 -16.15
C ILE A 98 -1.20 7.23 -16.35
N ALA A 99 -1.06 8.53 -16.10
CA ALA A 99 -2.15 9.48 -16.24
C ALA A 99 -2.69 9.51 -17.68
N HIS A 100 -1.81 9.50 -18.67
CA HIS A 100 -2.18 9.44 -20.08
C HIS A 100 -2.99 8.19 -20.41
N VAL A 101 -2.51 7.01 -20.00
CA VAL A 101 -3.16 5.72 -20.28
C VAL A 101 -4.53 5.60 -19.61
N TYR A 102 -4.68 6.14 -18.40
CA TYR A 102 -5.94 6.10 -17.65
C TYR A 102 -6.86 7.30 -17.90
N GLY A 103 -6.44 8.29 -18.71
CA GLY A 103 -7.15 9.56 -18.84
C GLY A 103 -7.31 10.30 -17.50
N ALA A 104 -6.32 10.15 -16.61
CA ALA A 104 -6.35 10.70 -15.26
C ALA A 104 -5.77 12.12 -15.21
N GLU A 105 -6.16 12.85 -14.15
CA GLU A 105 -5.54 14.12 -13.81
C GLU A 105 -4.28 13.88 -12.99
N LEU A 106 -3.21 14.61 -13.29
CA LEU A 106 -1.94 14.54 -12.56
C LEU A 106 -1.74 15.81 -11.75
N LYS A 107 -1.49 15.66 -10.45
CA LYS A 107 -1.21 16.79 -9.55
C LYS A 107 0.16 16.66 -8.91
N LEU A 108 1.06 17.59 -9.26
CA LEU A 108 2.34 17.75 -8.60
C LEU A 108 2.14 18.41 -7.22
N LEU A 109 2.80 17.90 -6.19
CA LEU A 109 2.76 18.46 -4.85
C LEU A 109 4.19 18.67 -4.37
N HIS A 110 4.54 19.91 -4.04
CA HIS A 110 5.75 20.19 -3.29
C HIS A 110 5.39 20.64 -1.87
N VAL A 111 6.03 20.06 -0.88
CA VAL A 111 5.92 20.45 0.52
C VAL A 111 7.25 21.06 0.94
N PHE A 112 7.26 22.35 1.25
CA PHE A 112 8.47 23.03 1.71
C PHE A 112 8.44 23.16 3.24
N ASN A 113 9.59 22.91 3.85
CA ASN A 113 9.73 23.01 5.30
C ASN A 113 9.97 24.46 5.70
N SER A 114 9.21 24.93 6.70
CA SER A 114 9.50 26.17 7.41
C SER A 114 10.18 25.78 8.73
N PRO A 115 11.42 26.22 9.01
CA PRO A 115 12.04 25.92 10.28
C PRO A 115 11.21 26.55 11.41
N ILE A 116 10.62 25.71 12.27
CA ILE A 116 10.03 26.15 13.53
C ILE A 116 11.20 26.50 14.45
N VAL A 117 11.31 27.78 14.82
CA VAL A 117 12.31 28.22 15.80
C VAL A 117 11.70 28.10 17.20
N ASP A 118 11.70 26.89 17.75
CA ASP A 118 11.07 26.61 19.06
C ASP A 118 11.84 27.15 20.28
N LEU A 119 12.96 27.85 20.09
CA LEU A 119 13.83 28.29 21.20
C LEU A 119 14.48 29.64 20.91
N ILE A 120 13.79 30.75 21.16
CA ILE A 120 14.42 32.09 21.21
C ILE A 120 14.10 32.74 22.57
N PRO A 121 15.10 33.12 23.37
CA PRO A 121 14.91 33.93 24.56
C PRO A 121 14.24 35.27 24.20
N PHE A 122 13.31 35.74 25.05
CA PHE A 122 12.51 36.95 24.84
C PHE A 122 13.31 38.23 24.49
N SER A 123 14.62 38.27 24.76
CA SER A 123 15.48 39.42 24.51
C SER A 123 15.76 39.71 23.03
N ASP A 124 15.70 38.69 22.14
CA ASP A 124 16.06 38.82 20.72
C ASP A 124 14.86 38.62 19.77
N ALA A 125 13.64 38.60 20.30
CA ALA A 125 12.46 38.19 19.54
C ALA A 125 12.15 39.07 18.32
N ALA A 126 12.34 40.39 18.39
CA ALA A 126 11.92 41.31 17.33
C ALA A 126 12.81 41.26 16.06
N SER A 127 14.14 41.22 16.21
CA SER A 127 15.08 41.09 15.09
C SER A 127 15.00 39.70 14.47
N VAL A 128 14.90 38.65 15.30
CA VAL A 128 14.79 37.28 14.82
C VAL A 128 13.45 37.04 14.12
N GLN A 129 12.36 37.65 14.58
CA GLN A 129 11.05 37.50 13.93
C GLN A 129 11.01 38.13 12.53
N ILE A 130 11.62 39.30 12.34
CA ILE A 130 11.75 39.93 11.02
C ILE A 130 12.62 39.08 10.08
N ASP A 131 13.75 38.55 10.57
CA ASP A 131 14.62 37.66 9.79
C ASP A 131 13.96 36.32 9.44
N VAL A 132 13.16 35.75 10.35
CA VAL A 132 12.37 34.53 10.12
C VAL A 132 11.29 34.77 9.06
N ASP A 133 10.56 35.88 9.13
CA ASP A 133 9.51 36.23 8.16
C ASP A 133 10.09 36.50 6.75
N LEU A 134 11.22 37.20 6.66
CA LEU A 134 11.94 37.44 5.40
C LEU A 134 12.51 36.15 4.80
N ASN A 135 13.10 35.29 5.65
CA ASN A 135 13.59 33.97 5.24
C ASN A 135 12.45 33.07 4.78
N PHE A 136 11.32 33.09 5.48
CA PHE A 136 10.13 32.33 5.12
C PHE A 136 9.57 32.74 3.76
N HIS A 137 9.37 34.04 3.53
CA HIS A 137 8.92 34.55 2.24
C HIS A 137 9.89 34.20 1.10
N THR A 138 11.20 34.24 1.37
CA THR A 138 12.22 33.86 0.41
C THR A 138 12.17 32.36 0.10
N LEU A 139 12.06 31.50 1.12
CA LEU A 139 11.90 30.05 0.98
C LEU A 139 10.65 29.71 0.16
N GLN A 140 9.50 30.29 0.52
CA GLN A 140 8.23 30.08 -0.19
C GLN A 140 8.32 30.52 -1.65
N LYS A 141 8.92 31.70 -1.92
CA LYS A 141 9.11 32.22 -3.27
C LYS A 141 10.01 31.31 -4.10
N ASN A 142 11.10 30.83 -3.52
CA ASN A 142 12.03 29.91 -4.17
C ASN A 142 11.37 28.55 -4.45
N ALA A 143 10.68 27.98 -3.46
CA ALA A 143 9.93 26.73 -3.61
C ALA A 143 8.85 26.84 -4.71
N LYS A 144 8.11 27.97 -4.74
CA LYS A 144 7.14 28.26 -5.81
C LYS A 144 7.80 28.35 -7.19
N LYS A 145 8.94 29.04 -7.29
CA LYS A 145 9.69 29.19 -8.56
C LYS A 145 10.15 27.82 -9.09
N GLN A 146 10.69 26.97 -8.22
CA GLN A 146 11.12 25.62 -8.58
C GLN A 146 9.95 24.74 -8.97
N LEU A 147 8.83 24.81 -8.23
CA LEU A 147 7.60 24.07 -8.56
C LEU A 147 7.03 24.45 -9.92
N VAL A 148 6.97 25.75 -10.25
CA VAL A 148 6.52 26.21 -11.57
C VAL A 148 7.47 25.72 -12.67
N LYS A 149 8.78 25.75 -12.43
CA LYS A 149 9.77 25.22 -13.39
C LYS A 149 9.57 23.72 -13.65
N ALA A 150 9.40 22.92 -12.59
CA ALA A 150 9.14 21.48 -12.69
C ALA A 150 7.83 21.20 -13.42
N PHE A 151 6.76 21.95 -13.10
CA PHE A 151 5.48 21.87 -13.79
C PHE A 151 5.61 22.13 -15.30
N GLU A 152 6.29 23.21 -15.70
CA GLU A 152 6.48 23.54 -17.11
C GLU A 152 7.37 22.51 -17.83
N GLN A 153 8.35 21.92 -17.14
CA GLN A 153 9.16 20.82 -17.69
C GLN A 153 8.31 19.59 -17.99
N ILE A 154 7.48 19.13 -17.02
CA ILE A 154 6.60 17.98 -17.21
C ILE A 154 5.55 18.26 -18.31
N LYS A 155 4.99 19.47 -18.35
CA LYS A 155 4.03 19.88 -19.38
C LYS A 155 4.67 19.94 -20.78
N ARG A 156 5.91 20.40 -20.89
CA ARG A 156 6.66 20.36 -22.15
C ARG A 156 6.92 18.93 -22.59
N TYR A 157 7.42 18.07 -21.69
CA TYR A 157 7.63 16.66 -21.97
C TYR A 157 6.33 15.96 -22.42
N ALA A 158 5.20 16.26 -21.77
CA ALA A 158 3.89 15.74 -22.17
C ALA A 158 3.55 16.09 -23.63
N ARG A 159 3.72 17.36 -24.04
CA ARG A 159 3.46 17.79 -25.42
C ARG A 159 4.40 17.12 -26.43
N GLU A 160 5.69 17.05 -26.11
CA GLU A 160 6.71 16.45 -27.00
C GLU A 160 6.51 14.94 -27.20
N ASN A 161 5.79 14.28 -26.29
CA ASN A 161 5.55 12.83 -26.32
C ASN A 161 4.07 12.47 -26.54
N GLY A 162 3.25 13.39 -27.05
CA GLY A 162 1.84 13.11 -27.41
C GLY A 162 0.90 12.84 -26.22
N MET A 163 1.23 13.33 -25.03
CA MET A 163 0.46 13.22 -23.80
C MET A 163 -0.18 14.55 -23.37
N ASP A 164 -0.42 15.45 -24.33
CA ASP A 164 -0.98 16.80 -24.11
C ASP A 164 -2.41 16.80 -23.57
N THR A 165 -3.12 15.67 -23.70
CA THR A 165 -4.47 15.46 -23.16
C THR A 165 -4.50 15.33 -21.64
N VAL A 166 -3.36 15.07 -20.98
CA VAL A 166 -3.29 14.96 -19.52
C VAL A 166 -3.47 16.31 -18.86
N LYS A 167 -4.46 16.43 -17.98
CA LYS A 167 -4.63 17.62 -17.13
C LYS A 167 -3.58 17.60 -16.02
N ILE A 168 -2.58 18.47 -16.14
CA ILE A 168 -1.51 18.60 -15.15
C ILE A 168 -1.79 19.84 -14.30
N GLY A 169 -1.81 19.66 -12.98
CA GLY A 169 -1.86 20.75 -12.00
C GLY A 169 -0.70 20.65 -11.00
N TYR A 170 -0.52 21.68 -10.18
CA TYR A 170 0.45 21.69 -9.10
C TYR A 170 -0.11 22.35 -7.83
N SER A 171 0.47 22.02 -6.67
CA SER A 171 0.20 22.71 -5.41
C SER A 171 1.45 22.78 -4.54
N LEU A 172 1.60 23.92 -3.87
CA LEU A 172 2.63 24.15 -2.86
C LEU A 172 2.00 24.06 -1.48
N ARG A 173 2.63 23.35 -0.55
CA ARG A 173 2.22 23.26 0.85
C ARG A 173 3.39 23.54 1.76
N GLU A 174 3.09 24.10 2.92
CA GLU A 174 4.05 24.30 4.00
C GLU A 174 3.98 23.13 4.98
N GLY A 175 5.12 22.76 5.56
CA GLY A 175 5.23 21.84 6.68
C GLY A 175 6.13 20.64 6.38
N PHE A 176 5.90 19.55 7.10
CA PHE A 176 6.64 18.29 6.90
C PHE A 176 6.09 17.53 5.68
N PRO A 177 6.96 16.92 4.84
CA PRO A 177 6.54 16.21 3.63
C PRO A 177 5.43 15.18 3.87
N SER A 178 5.59 14.29 4.85
CA SER A 178 4.59 13.25 5.16
C SER A 178 3.22 13.86 5.49
N TYR A 179 3.18 14.86 6.38
CA TYR A 179 1.96 15.57 6.76
C TYR A 179 1.31 16.29 5.57
N GLY A 180 2.10 17.03 4.78
CA GLY A 180 1.59 17.75 3.62
C GLY A 180 1.02 16.83 2.54
N ILE A 181 1.62 15.64 2.37
CA ILE A 181 1.10 14.59 1.47
C ILE A 181 -0.21 14.01 2.03
N ILE A 182 -0.25 13.61 3.30
CA ILE A 182 -1.46 13.06 3.96
C ILE A 182 -2.63 14.05 3.86
N ASP A 183 -2.41 15.32 4.19
CA ASP A 183 -3.42 16.38 4.13
C ASP A 183 -3.87 16.64 2.67
N SER A 184 -2.96 16.53 1.71
CA SER A 184 -3.31 16.60 0.28
C SER A 184 -4.12 15.40 -0.18
N CYS A 185 -3.81 14.19 0.30
CA CYS A 185 -4.60 12.99 0.07
C CYS A 185 -6.03 13.13 0.59
N ARG A 186 -6.21 13.65 1.81
CA ARG A 186 -7.54 13.88 2.42
C ARG A 186 -8.40 14.86 1.61
N ARG A 187 -7.79 15.95 1.11
CA ARG A 187 -8.50 17.00 0.35
C ARG A 187 -8.74 16.65 -1.12
N HIS A 188 -7.73 16.10 -1.80
CA HIS A 188 -7.79 15.83 -3.23
C HIS A 188 -8.37 14.43 -3.55
N LYS A 189 -8.36 13.52 -2.57
CA LYS A 189 -8.81 12.13 -2.70
C LYS A 189 -8.27 11.48 -3.98
N PRO A 190 -6.93 11.43 -4.16
CA PRO A 190 -6.34 10.78 -5.32
C PRO A 190 -6.64 9.28 -5.28
N GLY A 191 -6.71 8.67 -6.46
CA GLY A 191 -6.82 7.23 -6.62
C GLY A 191 -5.49 6.51 -6.38
N ILE A 192 -4.37 7.20 -6.57
CA ILE A 192 -3.05 6.65 -6.31
C ILE A 192 -2.08 7.80 -6.01
N VAL A 193 -1.14 7.54 -5.10
CA VAL A 193 0.02 8.40 -4.88
C VAL A 193 1.22 7.75 -5.56
N ILE A 194 1.95 8.50 -6.37
CA ILE A 194 3.18 8.02 -7.03
C ILE A 194 4.34 8.90 -6.57
N MET A 195 5.36 8.31 -5.95
CA MET A 195 6.47 9.07 -5.37
C MET A 195 7.81 8.32 -5.47
N GLY A 196 8.93 9.04 -5.35
CA GLY A 196 10.25 8.43 -5.20
C GLY A 196 10.50 7.86 -3.80
N THR A 197 11.48 6.94 -3.65
CA THR A 197 11.90 6.42 -2.33
C THR A 197 12.81 7.36 -1.54
N LYS A 198 13.50 8.28 -2.23
CA LYS A 198 14.49 9.21 -1.67
C LYS A 198 14.27 10.60 -2.22
N GLY A 199 14.76 11.58 -1.47
CA GLY A 199 14.68 12.96 -1.87
C GLY A 199 15.82 13.87 -1.44
N GLU A 200 15.96 15.02 -2.11
CA GLU A 200 16.82 16.12 -1.70
C GLU A 200 16.24 16.75 -0.43
N GLY A 201 16.94 16.58 0.69
CA GLY A 201 16.45 16.98 2.02
C GLY A 201 16.39 15.83 3.03
N PHE A 202 16.80 14.62 2.65
CA PHE A 202 17.14 13.57 3.61
C PHE A 202 18.05 14.14 4.69
N ARG A 203 17.54 14.25 5.92
CA ARG A 203 18.40 14.50 7.06
C ARG A 203 19.31 13.28 7.21
N SER A 204 20.51 13.45 7.76
CA SER A 204 21.48 12.36 7.95
C SER A 204 20.94 11.11 8.68
N ASN A 205 19.78 11.23 9.34
CA ASN A 205 19.15 10.19 10.16
C ASN A 205 17.84 9.63 9.59
N GLU A 206 17.34 10.10 8.44
CA GLU A 206 16.15 9.53 7.79
C GLU A 206 16.52 8.26 7.01
N LEU A 207 15.63 7.26 6.97
CA LEU A 207 15.79 6.00 6.25
C LEU A 207 15.04 6.04 4.92
N VAL A 208 15.58 5.35 3.90
CA VAL A 208 14.98 5.23 2.56
C VAL A 208 13.50 4.82 2.66
N GLY A 209 12.62 5.62 2.06
CA GLY A 209 11.19 5.37 2.06
C GLY A 209 10.44 5.79 3.33
N ASP A 210 11.04 6.52 4.28
CA ASP A 210 10.34 6.94 5.51
C ASP A 210 9.08 7.75 5.24
N VAL A 211 9.15 8.75 4.36
CA VAL A 211 7.96 9.53 3.96
C VAL A 211 6.89 8.62 3.36
N ALA A 212 7.27 7.67 2.49
CA ALA A 212 6.33 6.74 1.89
C ALA A 212 5.68 5.82 2.94
N MET A 213 6.46 5.33 3.91
CA MET A 213 5.98 4.52 5.02
C MET A 213 5.03 5.30 5.93
N ASP A 214 5.32 6.55 6.23
CA ASP A 214 4.45 7.38 7.08
C ASP A 214 3.15 7.75 6.38
N VAL A 215 3.20 8.05 5.08
CA VAL A 215 1.99 8.26 4.28
C VAL A 215 1.18 6.95 4.23
N ALA A 216 1.80 5.81 3.94
CA ALA A 216 1.12 4.51 3.86
C ALA A 216 0.45 4.08 5.17
N LYS A 217 0.95 4.51 6.34
CA LYS A 217 0.29 4.25 7.63
C LYS A 217 -0.99 5.05 7.83
N GLU A 218 -1.10 6.22 7.20
CA GLU A 218 -2.11 7.23 7.56
C GLU A 218 -3.22 7.40 6.51
N VAL A 219 -3.02 6.90 5.28
CA VAL A 219 -4.00 7.00 4.18
C VAL A 219 -4.39 5.63 3.64
N ASN A 220 -5.65 5.46 3.23
CA ASN A 220 -6.15 4.19 2.65
C ASN A 220 -6.01 4.14 1.11
N ILE A 221 -5.11 4.96 0.56
CA ILE A 221 -4.87 5.15 -0.88
C ILE A 221 -3.63 4.35 -1.27
N PRO A 222 -3.62 3.62 -2.40
CA PRO A 222 -2.42 2.93 -2.87
C PRO A 222 -1.25 3.87 -3.13
N LEU A 223 -0.05 3.42 -2.77
CA LEU A 223 1.20 4.14 -3.00
C LEU A 223 2.07 3.34 -3.97
N LEU A 224 2.37 3.89 -5.14
CA LEU A 224 3.44 3.39 -5.99
C LEU A 224 4.73 4.16 -5.68
N VAL A 225 5.70 3.46 -5.15
CA VAL A 225 7.00 4.00 -4.75
C VAL A 225 8.05 3.55 -5.76
N ILE A 226 8.77 4.51 -6.34
CA ILE A 226 9.77 4.25 -7.39
C ILE A 226 11.17 4.46 -6.81
N PRO A 227 12.01 3.41 -6.71
CA PRO A 227 13.37 3.57 -6.22
C PRO A 227 14.26 4.24 -7.24
N GLU A 228 15.34 4.83 -6.74
CA GLU A 228 16.37 5.53 -7.53
C GLU A 228 16.87 4.72 -8.74
N LYS A 229 17.14 3.43 -8.56
CA LYS A 229 17.67 2.59 -9.64
C LYS A 229 16.62 2.13 -10.65
N ALA A 230 15.33 2.30 -10.34
CA ALA A 230 14.24 1.90 -11.23
C ALA A 230 13.90 3.03 -12.21
N VAL A 231 14.52 3.00 -13.38
CA VAL A 231 14.20 3.92 -14.48
C VAL A 231 13.17 3.26 -15.39
N LEU A 232 11.89 3.43 -15.08
CA LEU A 232 10.80 2.97 -15.93
C LEU A 232 10.51 4.01 -17.02
N LYS A 233 10.86 3.69 -18.27
CA LYS A 233 10.65 4.57 -19.43
C LYS A 233 9.29 4.35 -20.08
N ASP A 234 8.68 3.21 -19.86
CA ASP A 234 7.36 2.87 -20.37
C ASP A 234 6.58 2.04 -19.34
N ILE A 235 5.25 2.20 -19.30
CA ILE A 235 4.39 1.34 -18.49
C ILE A 235 4.46 -0.13 -18.93
N TYR A 236 4.75 -0.39 -20.22
CA TYR A 236 4.84 -1.74 -20.77
C TYR A 236 6.16 -2.46 -20.42
N GLU A 237 7.09 -1.78 -19.77
CA GLU A 237 8.28 -2.41 -19.17
C GLU A 237 7.90 -3.22 -17.92
N VAL A 238 6.79 -2.90 -17.26
CA VAL A 238 6.26 -3.69 -16.15
C VAL A 238 5.52 -4.91 -16.71
N LYS A 239 6.19 -6.07 -16.71
CA LYS A 239 5.66 -7.32 -17.26
C LYS A 239 5.40 -8.36 -16.18
N ASN A 240 6.28 -8.49 -15.20
CA ASN A 240 6.16 -9.46 -14.12
C ASN A 240 5.92 -8.75 -12.80
N VAL A 241 4.76 -8.98 -12.21
CA VAL A 241 4.36 -8.38 -10.93
C VAL A 241 4.36 -9.47 -9.87
N LEU A 242 5.03 -9.23 -8.75
CA LEU A 242 4.94 -10.08 -7.56
C LEU A 242 3.98 -9.43 -6.57
N TYR A 243 2.85 -10.07 -6.29
CA TYR A 243 1.97 -9.70 -5.18
C TYR A 243 2.27 -10.59 -3.97
N ALA A 244 2.78 -10.01 -2.90
CA ALA A 244 3.03 -10.71 -1.63
C ALA A 244 1.73 -10.84 -0.84
N ALA A 245 1.07 -12.00 -0.98
CA ALA A 245 -0.18 -12.30 -0.31
C ALA A 245 0.04 -12.62 1.17
N ARG A 246 -0.82 -12.09 2.03
CA ARG A 246 -0.82 -12.36 3.48
C ARG A 246 -1.77 -13.47 3.88
N LEU A 247 -2.74 -13.77 3.02
CA LEU A 247 -3.85 -14.68 3.23
C LEU A 247 -4.82 -14.22 4.34
N ASP A 248 -4.99 -12.89 4.45
CA ASP A 248 -5.99 -12.22 5.28
C ASP A 248 -7.01 -11.43 4.43
N ASP A 249 -8.03 -10.85 5.05
CA ASP A 249 -9.16 -10.26 4.33
C ASP A 249 -8.78 -8.99 3.54
N ASN A 250 -7.67 -8.34 3.88
CA ASN A 250 -7.17 -7.16 3.18
C ASN A 250 -6.67 -7.50 1.78
N ASP A 251 -6.27 -8.75 1.53
CA ASP A 251 -5.85 -9.19 0.20
C ASP A 251 -6.98 -9.06 -0.83
N TYR A 252 -8.25 -9.25 -0.44
CA TYR A 252 -9.39 -9.13 -1.37
C TYR A 252 -9.59 -7.68 -1.82
N ALA A 253 -9.45 -6.71 -0.91
CA ALA A 253 -9.50 -5.30 -1.25
C ALA A 253 -8.29 -4.90 -2.12
N ALA A 254 -7.10 -5.36 -1.75
CA ALA A 254 -5.87 -5.08 -2.49
C ALA A 254 -5.87 -5.68 -3.90
N ILE A 255 -6.32 -6.92 -4.09
CA ILE A 255 -6.46 -7.56 -5.41
C ILE A 255 -7.40 -6.77 -6.32
N ARG A 256 -8.50 -6.21 -5.81
CA ARG A 256 -9.34 -5.30 -6.63
C ARG A 256 -8.60 -4.03 -7.02
N LYS A 257 -7.95 -3.36 -6.06
CA LYS A 257 -7.17 -2.15 -6.34
C LYS A 257 -6.06 -2.44 -7.35
N LEU A 258 -5.36 -3.57 -7.20
CA LEU A 258 -4.34 -4.09 -8.11
C LEU A 258 -4.92 -4.33 -9.52
N ALA A 259 -6.08 -4.98 -9.62
CA ALA A 259 -6.75 -5.22 -10.89
C ALA A 259 -7.06 -3.92 -11.64
N VAL A 260 -7.52 -2.88 -10.93
CA VAL A 260 -7.77 -1.56 -11.51
C VAL A 260 -6.47 -0.90 -11.95
N ILE A 261 -5.47 -0.83 -11.07
CA ILE A 261 -4.18 -0.16 -11.33
C ILE A 261 -3.41 -0.83 -12.48
N LEU A 262 -3.52 -2.14 -12.63
CA LEU A 262 -2.84 -2.90 -13.68
C LEU A 262 -3.72 -3.18 -14.91
N SER A 263 -4.95 -2.67 -14.97
CA SER A 263 -5.91 -3.01 -16.03
C SER A 263 -5.47 -2.61 -17.44
N ALA A 264 -4.62 -1.59 -17.57
CA ALA A 264 -4.03 -1.16 -18.83
C ALA A 264 -2.66 -1.79 -19.12
N PHE A 265 -2.08 -2.53 -18.16
CA PHE A 265 -0.79 -3.18 -18.29
C PHE A 265 -0.96 -4.59 -18.86
N LYS A 266 0.05 -5.05 -19.62
CA LYS A 266 0.13 -6.46 -20.08
C LYS A 266 1.07 -7.22 -19.14
N VAL A 267 0.52 -7.71 -18.03
CA VAL A 267 1.30 -8.28 -16.93
C VAL A 267 1.01 -9.77 -16.69
N ASN A 268 2.02 -10.46 -16.18
CA ASN A 268 1.91 -11.71 -15.46
C ASN A 268 2.03 -11.41 -13.96
N ILE A 269 1.10 -11.93 -13.17
CA ILE A 269 1.05 -11.69 -11.72
C ILE A 269 1.40 -13.00 -10.99
N TRP A 270 2.36 -12.92 -10.08
CA TRP A 270 2.72 -13.97 -9.15
C TRP A 270 2.17 -13.59 -7.78
N CYS A 271 1.09 -14.23 -7.33
CA CYS A 271 0.50 -14.05 -6.03
C CYS A 271 1.10 -15.07 -5.05
N ILE A 272 2.08 -14.64 -4.28
CA ILE A 272 2.93 -15.52 -3.47
C ILE A 272 2.72 -15.24 -1.99
N ASN A 273 2.45 -16.27 -1.21
CA ASN A 273 2.53 -16.21 0.24
C ASN A 273 3.83 -16.89 0.71
N CYS A 274 4.56 -16.24 1.62
CA CYS A 274 5.74 -16.83 2.25
C CYS A 274 5.36 -17.39 3.63
N THR A 275 5.59 -18.68 3.84
CA THR A 275 5.25 -19.39 5.09
C THR A 275 6.29 -20.47 5.38
N ASP A 276 6.51 -20.83 6.65
CA ASP A 276 7.32 -21.98 7.03
C ASP A 276 6.54 -23.32 6.94
N GLU A 277 5.20 -23.24 6.86
CA GLU A 277 4.28 -24.37 6.83
C GLU A 277 3.36 -24.36 5.57
N PRO A 278 3.90 -24.60 4.36
CA PRO A 278 3.09 -24.59 3.14
C PRO A 278 2.02 -25.69 3.08
N GLU A 279 2.09 -26.70 3.95
CA GLU A 279 1.09 -27.77 4.09
C GLU A 279 -0.09 -27.38 5.00
N ASN A 280 -0.06 -26.20 5.63
CA ASN A 280 -1.09 -25.75 6.54
C ASN A 280 -2.45 -25.61 5.84
N ALA A 281 -3.47 -26.34 6.33
CA ALA A 281 -4.80 -26.40 5.69
C ALA A 281 -5.51 -25.05 5.64
N ILE A 282 -5.38 -24.21 6.68
CA ILE A 282 -5.97 -22.86 6.70
C ILE A 282 -5.31 -22.00 5.61
N ALA A 283 -3.99 -22.01 5.53
CA ALA A 283 -3.26 -21.25 4.50
C ALA A 283 -3.66 -21.70 3.09
N ARG A 284 -3.79 -23.01 2.85
CA ARG A 284 -4.26 -23.56 1.56
C ARG A 284 -5.69 -23.14 1.24
N ALA A 285 -6.59 -23.22 2.20
CA ALA A 285 -7.98 -22.81 2.04
C ALA A 285 -8.10 -21.29 1.77
N ARG A 286 -7.36 -20.46 2.50
CA ARG A 286 -7.29 -19.00 2.26
C ARG A 286 -6.73 -18.68 0.88
N LEU A 287 -5.66 -19.37 0.44
CA LEU A 287 -5.10 -19.19 -0.90
C LEU A 287 -6.09 -19.63 -2.00
N SER A 288 -6.82 -20.72 -1.79
CA SER A 288 -7.87 -21.20 -2.72
C SER A 288 -8.98 -20.16 -2.89
N SER A 289 -9.50 -19.64 -1.77
CA SER A 289 -10.51 -18.58 -1.78
C SER A 289 -10.02 -17.30 -2.47
N LEU A 290 -8.80 -16.85 -2.16
CA LEU A 290 -8.19 -15.69 -2.80
C LEU A 290 -8.00 -15.90 -4.31
N LYS A 291 -7.59 -17.11 -4.71
CA LYS A 291 -7.42 -17.50 -6.12
C LYS A 291 -8.74 -17.42 -6.89
N ASP A 292 -9.82 -17.95 -6.32
CA ASP A 292 -11.15 -17.89 -6.93
C ASP A 292 -11.63 -16.45 -7.11
N TYR A 293 -11.45 -15.63 -6.07
CA TYR A 293 -11.80 -14.22 -6.13
C TYR A 293 -10.96 -13.44 -7.14
N ALA A 294 -9.64 -13.64 -7.14
CA ALA A 294 -8.72 -12.96 -8.03
C ALA A 294 -8.96 -13.34 -9.50
N LYS A 295 -9.29 -14.61 -9.81
CA LYS A 295 -9.67 -15.03 -11.17
C LYS A 295 -10.95 -14.34 -11.66
N LYS A 296 -11.91 -14.07 -10.78
CA LYS A 296 -13.13 -13.32 -11.13
C LYS A 296 -12.83 -11.82 -11.35
N THR A 297 -11.88 -11.29 -10.59
CA THR A 297 -11.54 -9.86 -10.55
C THR A 297 -10.55 -9.45 -11.65
N ILE A 298 -9.47 -10.21 -11.82
CA ILE A 298 -8.39 -9.96 -12.77
C ILE A 298 -8.64 -10.77 -14.04
N LYS A 299 -9.33 -10.17 -15.01
CA LYS A 299 -9.71 -10.84 -16.27
C LYS A 299 -8.66 -10.75 -17.38
N LYS A 300 -7.77 -9.76 -17.31
CA LYS A 300 -6.85 -9.38 -18.42
C LYS A 300 -5.39 -9.79 -18.20
N ALA A 301 -5.07 -10.41 -17.05
CA ALA A 301 -3.72 -10.83 -16.72
C ALA A 301 -3.72 -12.29 -16.28
N ASN A 302 -2.63 -12.99 -16.59
CA ASN A 302 -2.38 -14.31 -16.04
C ASN A 302 -1.93 -14.15 -14.58
N ILE A 303 -2.59 -14.85 -13.66
CA ILE A 303 -2.24 -14.82 -12.24
C ILE A 303 -1.96 -16.23 -11.72
N GLN A 304 -0.77 -16.42 -11.17
CA GLN A 304 -0.29 -17.67 -10.59
C GLN A 304 -0.22 -17.54 -9.06
N PHE A 305 -0.50 -18.62 -8.36
CA PHE A 305 -0.60 -18.65 -6.89
C PHE A 305 0.32 -19.72 -6.34
N GLU A 306 1.09 -19.40 -5.31
CA GLU A 306 2.02 -20.34 -4.68
C GLU A 306 2.19 -20.06 -3.19
N LEU A 307 2.24 -21.13 -2.37
CA LEU A 307 2.75 -21.09 -1.01
C LEU A 307 4.23 -21.42 -1.06
N VAL A 308 5.09 -20.43 -0.84
CA VAL A 308 6.54 -20.61 -0.88
C VAL A 308 7.07 -20.82 0.52
N LYS A 309 7.84 -21.92 0.70
CA LYS A 309 8.47 -22.22 1.98
C LYS A 309 9.59 -21.22 2.29
N GLY A 310 9.45 -20.45 3.35
CA GLY A 310 10.46 -19.47 3.76
C GLY A 310 10.28 -19.01 5.21
N LYS A 311 11.35 -19.12 6.01
CA LYS A 311 11.38 -18.60 7.39
C LYS A 311 11.53 -17.08 7.44
N TYR A 312 12.18 -16.50 6.43
CA TYR A 312 12.47 -15.07 6.35
C TYR A 312 11.90 -14.50 5.06
N CYS A 313 10.73 -13.86 5.18
CA CYS A 313 9.93 -13.45 4.03
C CYS A 313 10.66 -12.44 3.11
N ALA A 314 11.45 -11.52 3.66
CA ALA A 314 12.20 -10.54 2.86
C ALA A 314 13.19 -11.22 1.92
N GLU A 315 13.98 -12.14 2.45
CA GLU A 315 14.98 -12.92 1.73
C GLU A 315 14.32 -13.81 0.68
N THR A 316 13.21 -14.46 1.04
CA THR A 316 12.42 -15.25 0.10
C THR A 316 11.90 -14.40 -1.06
N PHE A 317 11.29 -13.23 -0.79
CA PHE A 317 10.78 -12.36 -1.85
C PHE A 317 11.90 -11.75 -2.70
N ARG A 318 13.05 -11.38 -2.12
CA ARG A 318 14.22 -10.94 -2.91
C ARG A 318 14.74 -12.02 -3.84
N GLY A 319 14.85 -13.27 -3.35
CA GLY A 319 15.21 -14.41 -4.17
C GLY A 319 14.25 -14.60 -5.34
N PHE A 320 12.94 -14.44 -5.07
CA PHE A 320 11.90 -14.52 -6.09
C PHE A 320 12.00 -13.37 -7.11
N ILE A 321 12.23 -12.13 -6.65
CA ILE A 321 12.39 -10.95 -7.51
C ILE A 321 13.52 -11.16 -8.51
N SER A 322 14.70 -11.58 -8.03
CA SER A 322 15.86 -11.84 -8.87
C SER A 322 15.64 -13.04 -9.79
N GLY A 323 15.11 -14.15 -9.27
CA GLY A 323 14.95 -15.40 -10.00
C GLY A 323 13.87 -15.36 -11.10
N ARG A 324 12.81 -14.56 -10.92
CA ARG A 324 11.69 -14.44 -11.87
C ARG A 324 11.71 -13.15 -12.68
N ARG A 325 12.72 -12.29 -12.50
CA ARG A 325 12.82 -10.95 -13.15
C ARG A 325 11.53 -10.15 -12.93
N ILE A 326 11.20 -9.97 -11.65
CA ILE A 326 10.03 -9.17 -11.26
C ILE A 326 10.33 -7.69 -11.50
N ASP A 327 9.38 -6.99 -12.12
CA ASP A 327 9.47 -5.56 -12.47
C ASP A 327 8.71 -4.67 -11.46
N LEU A 328 7.77 -5.25 -10.71
CA LEU A 328 6.96 -4.54 -9.71
C LEU A 328 6.65 -5.46 -8.52
N PHE A 329 6.96 -5.00 -7.31
CA PHE A 329 6.61 -5.70 -6.07
C PHE A 329 5.39 -5.05 -5.41
N ALA A 330 4.32 -5.80 -5.21
CA ALA A 330 3.06 -5.32 -4.65
C ALA A 330 2.80 -5.98 -3.29
N VAL A 331 2.34 -5.21 -2.30
CA VAL A 331 2.09 -5.73 -0.96
C VAL A 331 1.05 -4.93 -0.18
N THR A 332 0.36 -5.58 0.76
CA THR A 332 -0.52 -4.94 1.73
C THR A 332 0.24 -4.45 2.96
N MET A 333 -0.13 -3.29 3.49
CA MET A 333 0.45 -2.70 4.69
C MET A 333 -0.60 -2.55 5.78
N HIS A 334 -0.41 -3.28 6.87
CA HIS A 334 -1.31 -3.24 8.01
C HIS A 334 -1.03 -2.06 8.95
N LYS A 335 -2.10 -1.43 9.46
CA LYS A 335 -2.03 -0.62 10.69
C LYS A 335 -1.81 -1.59 11.86
N ARG A 336 -0.96 -1.22 12.83
CA ARG A 336 -0.66 -2.06 14.00
C ARG A 336 -1.95 -2.39 14.78
N ASN A 337 -2.56 -3.54 14.51
CA ASN A 337 -3.49 -4.19 15.44
C ASN A 337 -2.70 -5.25 16.24
N LEU A 338 -2.99 -5.34 17.55
CA LEU A 338 -2.23 -6.08 18.56
C LEU A 338 -2.09 -7.61 18.32
N LEU A 339 -2.65 -8.14 17.23
CA LEU A 339 -2.71 -9.58 16.93
C LEU A 339 -2.04 -10.00 15.60
N SER A 340 -1.56 -9.08 14.75
CA SER A 340 -0.96 -9.45 13.46
C SER A 340 0.57 -9.64 13.58
N ARG A 341 1.01 -10.86 13.90
CA ARG A 341 2.43 -11.19 14.12
C ARG A 341 3.24 -11.55 12.86
N LEU A 342 2.67 -11.55 11.65
CA LEU A 342 3.35 -12.12 10.47
C LEU A 342 3.66 -11.21 9.29
N PHE A 343 3.31 -9.92 9.29
CA PHE A 343 3.94 -8.99 8.35
C PHE A 343 3.97 -7.58 8.95
N ASN A 344 5.18 -7.22 9.33
CA ASN A 344 5.58 -6.07 10.12
C ASN A 344 5.95 -4.94 9.15
N PRO A 345 5.71 -3.66 9.48
CA PRO A 345 6.38 -2.53 8.84
C PRO A 345 7.86 -2.77 8.51
N SER A 346 8.54 -3.68 9.24
CA SER A 346 9.88 -4.16 8.92
C SER A 346 10.04 -4.82 7.54
N LEU A 347 9.09 -5.61 7.02
CA LEU A 347 9.23 -6.22 5.68
C LEU A 347 9.07 -5.16 4.59
N THR A 348 7.99 -4.36 4.62
CA THR A 348 7.83 -3.24 3.66
C THR A 348 9.05 -2.32 3.69
N ARG A 349 9.53 -1.96 4.89
CA ARG A 349 10.72 -1.12 5.07
C ARG A 349 11.98 -1.77 4.51
N LYS A 350 12.20 -3.07 4.79
CA LYS A 350 13.35 -3.80 4.26
C LYS A 350 13.31 -3.89 2.74
N MET A 351 12.14 -4.15 2.15
CA MET A 351 11.96 -4.17 0.70
C MET A 351 12.14 -2.77 0.08
N LEU A 352 11.61 -1.70 0.68
CA LEU A 352 11.83 -0.33 0.19
C LEU A 352 13.30 0.11 0.23
N ALA A 353 14.05 -0.38 1.22
CA ALA A 353 15.47 -0.06 1.37
C ALA A 353 16.38 -0.90 0.46
N GLU A 354 16.05 -2.17 0.24
CA GLU A 354 16.93 -3.15 -0.42
C GLU A 354 16.47 -3.55 -1.82
N ALA A 355 15.20 -3.37 -2.19
CA ALA A 355 14.71 -3.71 -3.51
C ALA A 355 14.99 -2.58 -4.51
N ASP A 356 15.64 -2.94 -5.62
CA ASP A 356 15.94 -2.03 -6.72
C ASP A 356 14.78 -1.92 -7.74
N ILE A 357 13.57 -2.33 -7.35
CA ILE A 357 12.37 -2.32 -8.22
C ILE A 357 11.23 -1.51 -7.60
N PRO A 358 10.34 -0.92 -8.43
CA PRO A 358 9.14 -0.23 -7.95
C PRO A 358 8.30 -1.09 -7.02
N MET A 359 7.66 -0.43 -6.06
CA MET A 359 6.87 -1.07 -5.04
C MET A 359 5.46 -0.47 -4.95
N LEU A 360 4.43 -1.29 -5.12
CA LEU A 360 3.03 -0.90 -4.95
C LEU A 360 2.51 -1.33 -3.58
N ILE A 361 2.27 -0.36 -2.71
CA ILE A 361 1.81 -0.58 -1.34
C ILE A 361 0.30 -0.33 -1.29
N PHE A 362 -0.44 -1.27 -0.69
CA PHE A 362 -1.86 -1.15 -0.41
C PHE A 362 -2.06 -0.97 1.09
N PRO A 363 -2.25 0.26 1.57
CA PRO A 363 -2.68 0.50 2.94
C PRO A 363 -4.08 -0.05 3.21
N ASP A 364 -4.28 -0.48 4.46
CA ASP A 364 -5.57 -0.82 5.07
C ASP A 364 -6.54 0.38 5.11
#